data_AF-A0A9D3PA69-F1
#
_entry.id   AF-A0A9D3PA69-F1
#
_cell.length_a   1.000
_cell.length_b   1.000
_cell.length_c   1.000
_cell.angle_alpha   90.00
_cell.angle_beta   90.00
_cell.angle_gamma   90.00
#
_symmetry.space_group_name_H-M   'P 1'
#
loop_
_entity.id
_entity.type
_entity.pdbx_description
1 polymer ?
#
loop_
_entity_poly.entity_id
_entity_poly.type
_entity_poly.pdbx_seq_one_letter_code
_entity_poly.pdbx_strand_id
1 'polypeptide(L)'
;MATNFTVSVDEVSCPVCCDVFTNPVLLLCSHSVCKACLQQCWRDGTRKCPLCRRVAPPGANPPVNLALKNLCERFALEQDAGGGSETLCSLHQEKLLLFCLVDKQPICADCVSNLHNNHKLCHIKVAAQDHQMKVQEALKPLQEKLKNFHGIKDTVNQSMQHIKHQVQHTERQIKKEFKELHQFLHREEAARITALKQEEMQKSAALNRKMEETLRKIEALSATISTIEKDMGKEDALFLQNFNATMKRAQCTIREPDASGLLIDVAKHVGNLKYTVWEKMLGMVQYSEYWG
;
A
#
# COMPACT_ATOMS: atom_id res chain seq x y z
N MET A 1 9.61 16.73 59.00
CA MET A 1 9.13 15.61 58.17
C MET A 1 10.06 15.52 56.96
N ALA A 2 10.97 14.55 56.95
CA ALA A 2 11.80 14.28 55.78
C ALA A 2 11.03 13.30 54.89
N THR A 3 10.48 13.80 53.79
CA THR A 3 9.85 12.96 52.77
C THR A 3 10.96 12.16 52.08
N ASN A 4 11.04 10.85 52.34
CA ASN A 4 11.86 9.92 51.56
C ASN A 4 11.33 9.90 50.13
N PHE A 5 11.96 10.67 49.26
CA PHE A 5 11.64 10.73 47.84
C PHE A 5 12.28 9.51 47.17
N THR A 6 11.51 8.43 46.96
CA THR A 6 11.97 7.26 46.21
C THR A 6 12.00 7.61 44.73
N VAL A 7 13.19 7.93 44.21
CA VAL A 7 13.41 8.18 42.78
C VAL A 7 13.31 6.85 42.03
N SER A 8 12.43 6.76 41.03
CA SER A 8 12.29 5.55 40.22
C SER A 8 13.41 5.45 39.17
N VAL A 9 13.79 4.23 38.79
CA VAL A 9 14.85 3.97 37.78
C VAL A 9 14.53 4.65 36.45
N ASP A 10 13.24 4.72 36.08
CA ASP A 10 12.79 5.34 34.84
C ASP A 10 12.96 6.87 34.84
N GLU A 11 12.94 7.52 36.01
CA GLU A 11 13.11 8.99 36.14
C GLU A 11 14.57 9.45 36.01
N VAL A 12 15.53 8.54 36.22
CA VAL A 12 16.98 8.79 36.10
C VAL A 12 17.60 8.19 34.85
N SER A 13 16.81 7.56 33.98
CA SER A 13 17.31 6.83 32.82
C SER A 13 17.25 7.61 31.52
N CYS A 14 18.33 7.56 30.75
CA CYS A 14 18.40 8.16 29.44
C CYS A 14 17.64 7.31 28.42
N PRO A 15 16.68 7.88 27.66
CA PRO A 15 15.88 7.10 26.71
C PRO A 15 16.64 6.72 25.42
N VAL A 16 17.92 7.10 25.30
CA VAL A 16 18.76 6.76 24.13
C VAL A 16 19.68 5.58 24.45
N CYS A 17 20.43 5.63 25.55
CA CYS A 17 21.31 4.52 25.97
C CYS A 17 20.65 3.55 26.96
N CYS A 18 19.48 3.91 27.53
CA CYS A 18 18.78 3.18 28.58
C CYS A 18 19.58 3.01 29.88
N ASP A 19 20.61 3.83 30.08
CA ASP A 19 21.42 3.90 31.32
C ASP A 19 21.10 5.18 32.11
N VAL A 20 21.52 5.23 33.37
CA VAL A 20 21.44 6.44 34.22
C VAL A 20 22.09 7.64 33.51
N PHE A 21 21.43 8.81 33.53
CA PHE A 21 21.92 9.97 32.80
C PHE A 21 23.34 10.38 33.22
N THR A 22 24.25 10.40 32.24
CA THR A 22 25.60 10.94 32.39
C THR A 22 25.69 12.29 31.67
N ASN A 23 25.88 13.37 32.44
CA ASN A 23 25.83 14.76 31.94
C ASN A 23 24.60 15.02 31.05
N PRO A 24 23.37 14.93 31.60
CA PRO A 24 22.15 15.15 30.84
C PRO A 24 22.10 16.58 30.28
N VAL A 25 21.75 16.73 29.00
CA VAL A 25 21.54 18.03 28.35
C VAL A 25 20.06 18.25 28.05
N LEU A 26 19.58 19.48 28.28
CA LEU A 26 18.18 19.85 28.08
C LEU A 26 17.99 20.51 26.71
N LEU A 27 17.25 19.86 25.82
CA LEU A 27 16.93 20.41 24.50
C LEU A 27 15.78 21.42 24.59
N LEU A 28 15.66 22.31 23.58
CA LEU A 28 14.56 23.28 23.46
C LEU A 28 13.15 22.66 23.36
N CYS A 29 13.07 21.35 23.10
CA CYS A 29 11.82 20.59 23.14
C CYS A 29 11.53 20.00 24.54
N SER A 30 12.27 20.44 25.56
CA SER A 30 12.21 19.99 26.95
C SER A 30 12.62 18.54 27.22
N HIS A 31 13.07 17.81 26.20
CA HIS A 31 13.63 16.48 26.37
C HIS A 31 15.08 16.53 26.87
N SER A 32 15.42 15.59 27.75
CA SER A 32 16.77 15.40 28.27
C SER A 32 17.39 14.10 27.74
N VAL A 33 18.67 14.14 27.35
CA VAL A 33 19.48 12.98 26.92
C VAL A 33 20.92 13.14 27.42
N CYS A 34 21.71 12.08 27.50
CA CYS A 34 23.14 12.20 27.81
C CYS A 34 23.86 13.05 26.75
N LYS A 35 24.84 13.87 27.15
CA LYS A 35 25.64 14.67 26.22
C LYS A 35 26.28 13.82 25.11
N ALA A 36 26.83 12.65 25.46
CA ALA A 36 27.41 11.72 24.51
C ALA A 36 26.36 11.14 23.54
N CYS A 37 25.17 10.81 24.04
CA CYS A 37 24.04 10.35 23.21
C CYS A 37 23.61 11.42 22.21
N LEU A 38 23.52 12.69 22.64
CA LEU A 38 23.19 13.79 21.74
C LEU A 38 24.26 14.00 20.66
N GLN A 39 25.55 13.97 21.04
CA GLN A 39 26.67 14.09 20.11
C GLN A 39 26.66 12.96 19.06
N GLN A 40 26.34 11.73 19.48
CA GLN A 40 26.19 10.60 18.58
C GLN A 40 25.02 10.82 17.60
N CYS A 41 23.87 11.28 18.08
CA CYS A 41 22.71 11.58 17.23
C CYS A 41 22.93 12.76 16.27
N TRP A 42 23.87 13.66 16.57
CA TRP A 42 24.18 14.82 15.72
C TRP A 42 25.38 14.60 14.79
N ARG A 43 25.99 13.39 14.80
CA ARG A 43 27.15 13.03 13.99
C ARG A 43 26.90 13.24 12.49
N ASP A 44 25.71 12.90 12.01
CA ASP A 44 25.34 12.94 10.59
C ASP A 44 24.82 14.32 10.13
N GLY A 45 25.08 15.38 10.91
CA GLY A 45 24.71 16.75 10.58
C GLY A 45 23.24 17.12 10.80
N THR A 46 22.35 16.13 10.96
CA THR A 46 20.95 16.36 11.31
C THR A 46 20.81 16.65 12.80
N ARG A 47 20.84 17.94 13.17
CA ARG A 47 20.69 18.43 14.55
C ARG A 47 19.26 18.27 15.08
N LYS A 48 18.77 17.04 15.18
CA LYS A 48 17.40 16.71 15.60
C LYS A 48 17.39 16.16 17.03
N CYS A 49 16.30 16.39 17.75
CA CYS A 49 16.03 15.68 19.00
C CYS A 49 15.80 14.18 18.70
N PRO A 50 16.43 13.24 19.43
CA PRO A 50 16.23 11.81 19.21
C PRO A 50 14.82 11.32 19.61
N LEU A 51 14.09 12.10 20.42
CA LEU A 51 12.77 11.71 20.94
C LEU A 51 11.64 12.23 20.06
N CYS A 52 11.61 13.54 19.78
CA CYS A 52 10.50 14.17 19.04
C CYS A 52 10.89 14.69 17.66
N ARG A 53 12.15 14.50 17.23
CA ARG A 53 12.69 14.92 15.92
C ARG A 53 12.66 16.43 15.63
N ARG A 54 12.33 17.28 16.62
CA ARG A 54 12.41 18.74 16.50
C ARG A 54 13.85 19.16 16.19
N VAL A 55 14.03 20.03 15.20
CA VAL A 55 15.33 20.52 14.74
C VAL A 55 15.84 21.60 15.70
N ALA A 56 17.10 21.49 16.10
CA ALA A 56 17.79 22.49 16.90
C ALA A 56 18.38 23.60 16.00
N PRO A 57 18.45 24.85 16.48
CA PRO A 57 19.05 25.96 15.73
C PRO A 57 20.52 25.70 15.33
N PRO A 58 20.98 26.30 14.22
CA PRO A 58 22.42 26.36 13.90
C PRO A 58 23.20 26.98 15.07
N GLY A 59 24.32 26.36 15.45
CA GLY A 59 25.13 26.77 16.61
C GLY A 59 24.59 26.36 17.99
N ALA A 60 23.44 25.69 18.09
CA ALA A 60 22.88 25.31 19.39
C ALA A 60 23.81 24.42 20.21
N ASN A 61 24.06 24.81 21.47
CA ASN A 61 24.77 24.04 22.48
C ASN A 61 23.85 23.89 23.71
N PRO A 62 23.05 22.81 23.78
CA PRO A 62 22.10 22.61 24.86
C PRO A 62 22.78 22.60 26.24
N PRO A 63 22.26 23.35 27.23
CA PRO A 63 22.84 23.39 28.57
C PRO A 63 22.65 22.06 29.30
N VAL A 64 23.51 21.80 30.29
CA VAL A 64 23.36 20.64 31.19
C VAL A 64 22.15 20.86 32.09
N ASN A 65 21.29 19.85 32.19
CA ASN A 65 20.19 19.82 33.14
C ASN A 65 20.74 19.50 34.55
N LEU A 66 21.13 20.54 35.29
CA LEU A 66 21.75 20.40 36.61
C LEU A 66 20.83 19.70 37.62
N ALA A 67 19.52 19.94 37.56
CA ALA A 67 18.55 19.29 38.45
C ALA A 67 18.53 17.78 38.24
N LEU A 68 18.46 17.34 36.98
CA LEU A 68 18.49 15.92 36.62
C LEU A 68 19.86 15.30 36.91
N LYS A 69 20.95 16.03 36.69
CA LYS A 69 22.31 15.60 37.03
C LYS A 69 22.46 15.33 38.53
N ASN A 70 22.06 16.29 39.38
CA ASN A 70 22.14 16.15 40.83
C ASN A 70 21.26 15.00 41.34
N LEU A 71 20.12 14.77 40.72
CA LEU A 71 19.23 13.64 41.03
C LEU A 71 19.87 12.29 40.67
N CYS A 72 20.52 12.19 39.51
CA CYS A 72 21.26 10.99 39.11
C CYS A 72 22.49 10.73 40.00
N GLU A 73 23.20 11.78 40.41
CA GLU A 73 24.35 11.68 41.32
C GLU A 73 23.92 11.21 42.71
N ARG A 74 22.79 11.70 43.24
CA ARG A 74 22.21 11.20 44.49
C ARG A 74 21.78 9.73 44.40
N PHE A 75 21.15 9.36 43.28
CA PHE A 75 20.76 7.97 43.02
C PHE A 75 21.98 7.04 42.94
N ALA A 76 23.10 7.48 42.36
CA ALA A 76 24.34 6.72 42.33
C ALA A 76 24.98 6.58 43.74
N LEU A 77 24.97 7.63 44.56
CA LEU A 77 25.46 7.58 45.94
C LEU A 77 24.64 6.63 46.82
N GLU A 78 23.33 6.53 46.60
CA GLU A 78 22.46 5.57 47.29
C GLU A 78 22.73 4.11 46.85
N GLN A 79 23.21 3.89 45.61
CA GLN A 79 23.67 2.57 45.15
C GLN A 79 25.07 2.20 45.69
N ASP A 80 25.99 3.16 45.75
CA ASP A 80 27.37 2.94 46.25
C ASP A 80 27.44 2.80 47.78
N ALA A 81 26.49 3.38 48.53
CA ALA A 81 26.36 3.17 49.97
C ALA A 81 25.99 1.72 50.36
N GLY A 82 25.68 0.86 49.38
CA GLY A 82 25.39 -0.58 49.56
C GLY A 82 26.60 -1.52 49.43
N GLY A 83 27.84 -1.01 49.38
CA GLY A 83 29.04 -1.80 49.13
C GLY A 83 29.66 -2.46 50.37
N GLY A 84 29.10 -3.59 50.84
CA GLY A 84 29.79 -4.55 51.71
C GLY A 84 29.12 -4.82 53.07
N SER A 85 27.86 -5.26 53.09
CA SER A 85 27.27 -5.83 54.31
C SER A 85 27.90 -7.21 54.58
N GLU A 86 28.70 -7.35 55.63
CA GLU A 86 29.04 -8.66 56.18
C GLU A 86 27.74 -9.32 56.60
N THR A 87 27.30 -10.32 55.83
CA THR A 87 26.05 -11.03 56.12
C THR A 87 26.26 -11.89 57.36
N LEU A 88 25.54 -11.54 58.43
CA LEU A 88 25.57 -12.23 59.72
C LEU A 88 24.50 -13.32 59.79
N CYS A 89 24.79 -14.37 60.55
CA CYS A 89 23.82 -15.41 60.88
C CYS A 89 22.72 -14.82 61.74
N SER A 90 21.46 -14.98 61.31
CA SER A 90 20.32 -14.43 62.05
C SER A 90 20.15 -15.00 63.46
N LEU A 91 20.66 -16.21 63.73
CA LEU A 91 20.55 -16.89 65.03
C LEU A 91 21.69 -16.55 65.99
N HIS A 92 22.93 -16.49 65.49
CA HIS A 92 24.13 -16.35 66.32
C HIS A 92 24.81 -14.99 66.19
N GLN A 93 24.35 -14.14 65.26
CA GLN A 93 24.96 -12.84 64.93
C GLN A 93 26.44 -12.91 64.51
N GLU A 94 26.89 -14.11 64.12
CA GLU A 94 28.25 -14.41 63.66
C GLU A 94 28.36 -14.43 62.14
N LYS A 95 29.57 -14.19 61.61
CA LYS A 95 29.80 -14.14 60.16
C LYS A 95 29.47 -15.46 59.48
N LEU A 96 28.76 -15.38 58.35
CA LEU A 96 28.47 -16.54 57.49
C LEU A 96 29.70 -16.90 56.66
N LEU A 97 30.47 -17.90 57.12
CA LEU A 97 31.72 -18.34 56.48
C LEU A 97 31.59 -19.70 55.77
N LEU A 98 30.54 -20.47 56.09
CA LEU A 98 30.34 -21.83 55.58
C LEU A 98 29.02 -21.94 54.82
N PHE A 99 28.90 -22.95 53.97
CA PHE A 99 27.67 -23.29 53.25
C PHE A 99 27.34 -24.76 53.48
N CYS A 100 26.10 -25.04 53.89
CA CYS A 100 25.61 -26.39 54.04
C CYS A 100 25.11 -26.91 52.69
N LEU A 101 25.72 -27.97 52.17
CA LEU A 101 25.35 -28.54 50.86
C LEU A 101 24.03 -29.33 50.90
N VAL A 102 23.61 -29.79 52.08
CA VAL A 102 22.35 -30.53 52.28
C VAL A 102 21.18 -29.56 52.28
N ASP A 103 21.24 -28.55 53.15
CA ASP A 103 20.16 -27.58 53.35
C ASP A 103 20.24 -26.39 52.38
N LYS A 104 21.30 -26.31 51.59
CA LYS A 104 21.56 -25.29 50.55
C LYS A 104 21.49 -23.85 51.07
N GLN A 105 22.08 -23.61 52.23
CA GLN A 105 22.09 -22.29 52.88
C GLN A 105 23.46 -21.96 53.49
N PRO A 106 23.83 -20.67 53.55
CA PRO A 106 25.02 -20.22 54.27
C PRO A 106 24.80 -20.31 55.79
N ILE A 107 25.84 -20.71 56.53
CA ILE A 107 25.80 -20.89 57.99
C ILE A 107 27.07 -20.30 58.65
N CYS A 108 26.99 -19.93 59.93
CA CYS A 108 28.16 -19.55 60.74
C CYS A 108 28.79 -20.79 61.41
N ALA A 109 29.91 -20.60 62.11
CA ALA A 109 30.61 -21.68 62.81
C ALA A 109 29.75 -22.36 63.89
N ASP A 110 28.97 -21.58 64.66
CA ASP A 110 28.15 -22.11 65.76
C ASP A 110 26.97 -22.97 65.29
N CYS A 111 26.46 -22.69 64.07
CA CYS A 111 25.42 -23.51 63.45
C CYS A 111 25.88 -24.96 63.19
N VAL A 112 27.19 -25.19 63.00
CA VAL A 112 27.73 -26.51 62.64
C VAL A 112 27.48 -27.53 63.76
N SER A 113 27.84 -27.15 65.00
CA SER A 113 27.76 -28.05 66.15
C SER A 113 26.32 -28.31 66.59
N ASN A 114 25.43 -27.32 66.44
CA ASN A 114 24.09 -27.34 67.04
C ASN A 114 22.99 -27.78 66.06
N LEU A 115 23.13 -27.49 64.76
CA LEU A 115 22.04 -27.65 63.78
C LEU A 115 22.44 -28.45 62.54
N HIS A 116 23.71 -28.42 62.13
CA HIS A 116 24.20 -29.08 60.91
C HIS A 116 25.28 -30.13 61.20
N ASN A 117 25.14 -30.84 62.33
CA ASN A 117 26.08 -31.88 62.72
C ASN A 117 26.06 -33.01 61.69
N ASN A 118 27.23 -33.43 61.20
CA ASN A 118 27.43 -34.40 60.13
C ASN A 118 26.93 -34.00 58.72
N HIS A 119 26.48 -32.76 58.50
CA HIS A 119 26.17 -32.30 57.14
C HIS A 119 27.46 -32.03 56.35
N LYS A 120 27.40 -32.23 55.03
CA LYS A 120 28.54 -31.88 54.17
C LYS A 120 28.61 -30.36 54.01
N LEU A 121 29.74 -29.78 54.43
CA LEU A 121 29.97 -28.34 54.41
C LEU A 121 31.10 -27.97 53.43
N CYS A 122 31.07 -26.73 52.94
CA CYS A 122 32.20 -26.13 52.25
C CYS A 122 32.29 -24.63 52.58
N HIS A 123 33.45 -24.02 52.31
CA HIS A 123 33.61 -22.58 52.50
C HIS A 123 32.68 -21.81 51.57
N ILE A 124 32.07 -20.73 52.08
CA ILE A 124 31.03 -19.97 51.36
C ILE A 124 31.52 -19.45 50.00
N LYS A 125 32.80 -19.05 49.91
CA LYS A 125 33.41 -18.61 48.64
C LYS A 125 33.44 -19.72 47.59
N VAL A 126 33.67 -20.98 48.00
CA VAL A 126 33.71 -22.13 47.09
C VAL A 126 32.31 -22.49 46.62
N ALA A 127 31.32 -22.49 47.54
CA ALA A 127 29.91 -22.70 47.18
C ALA A 127 29.38 -21.62 46.24
N ALA A 128 29.70 -20.35 46.51
CA ALA A 128 29.29 -19.23 45.68
C ALA A 128 29.86 -19.36 44.27
N GLN A 129 31.15 -19.70 44.13
CA GLN A 129 31.77 -19.94 42.82
C GLN A 129 31.11 -21.10 42.07
N ASP A 130 30.89 -22.25 42.72
CA ASP A 130 30.21 -23.40 42.11
C ASP A 130 28.78 -23.07 41.66
N HIS A 131 28.00 -22.41 42.51
CA HIS A 131 26.63 -22.02 42.18
C HIS A 131 26.59 -20.93 41.09
N GLN A 132 27.54 -19.99 41.09
CA GLN A 132 27.69 -19.02 40.00
C GLN A 132 27.98 -19.72 38.68
N MET A 133 28.86 -20.73 38.64
CA MET A 133 29.12 -21.51 37.43
C MET A 133 27.86 -22.24 36.94
N LYS A 134 27.11 -22.89 37.84
CA LYS A 134 25.85 -23.58 37.48
C LYS A 134 24.80 -22.62 36.93
N VAL A 135 24.66 -21.44 37.53
CA VAL A 135 23.74 -20.40 37.04
C VAL A 135 24.23 -19.87 35.68
N GLN A 136 25.53 -19.66 35.49
CA GLN A 136 26.09 -19.26 34.20
C GLN A 136 25.85 -20.32 33.13
N GLU A 137 25.96 -21.62 33.44
CA GLU A 137 25.64 -22.71 32.52
C GLU A 137 24.15 -22.71 32.15
N ALA A 138 23.25 -22.55 33.13
CA ALA A 138 21.81 -22.46 32.89
C ALA A 138 21.40 -21.19 32.12
N LEU A 139 22.19 -20.11 32.22
CA LEU A 139 21.96 -18.85 31.51
C LEU A 139 22.26 -18.97 30.01
N LYS A 140 23.24 -19.80 29.60
CA LYS A 140 23.67 -19.93 28.19
C LYS A 140 22.50 -20.29 27.24
N PRO A 141 21.67 -21.32 27.50
CA PRO A 141 20.50 -21.62 26.66
C PRO A 141 19.47 -20.49 26.57
N LEU A 142 19.31 -19.70 27.64
CA LEU A 142 18.39 -18.55 27.64
C LEU A 142 18.89 -17.42 26.74
N GLN A 143 20.21 -17.16 26.77
CA GLN A 143 20.85 -16.18 25.87
C GLN A 143 20.74 -16.62 24.40
N GLU A 144 20.90 -17.92 24.13
CA GLU A 144 20.71 -18.48 22.78
C GLU A 144 19.26 -18.35 22.30
N LYS A 145 18.27 -18.69 23.15
CA LYS A 145 16.85 -18.49 22.84
C LYS A 145 16.53 -17.03 22.57
N LEU A 146 17.08 -16.09 23.34
CA LEU A 146 16.89 -14.67 23.10
C LEU A 146 17.41 -14.25 21.72
N LYS A 147 18.60 -14.74 21.31
CA LYS A 147 19.14 -14.51 19.97
C LYS A 147 18.24 -15.09 18.88
N ASN A 148 17.71 -16.29 19.08
CA ASN A 148 16.79 -16.93 18.13
C ASN A 148 15.48 -16.14 18.00
N PHE A 149 14.91 -15.66 19.10
CA PHE A 149 13.71 -14.83 19.06
C PHE A 149 13.93 -13.50 18.35
N HIS A 150 15.11 -12.88 18.48
CA HIS A 150 15.46 -11.72 17.66
C HIS A 150 15.52 -12.07 16.17
N GLY A 151 16.12 -13.20 15.81
CA GLY A 151 16.14 -13.67 14.42
C GLY A 151 14.74 -13.89 13.84
N ILE A 152 13.85 -14.56 14.59
CA ILE A 152 12.46 -14.77 14.19
C ILE A 152 11.72 -13.43 14.04
N LYS A 153 11.91 -12.49 14.97
CA LYS A 153 11.31 -11.15 14.88
C LYS A 153 11.70 -10.46 13.57
N ASP A 154 12.97 -10.52 13.21
CA ASP A 154 13.46 -9.89 11.98
C ASP A 154 12.92 -10.59 10.73
N THR A 155 12.84 -11.93 10.72
CA THR A 155 12.19 -12.69 9.64
C THR A 155 10.72 -12.31 9.48
N VAL A 156 9.96 -12.24 10.58
CA VAL A 156 8.54 -11.84 10.54
C VAL A 156 8.38 -10.42 10.01
N ASN A 157 9.22 -9.48 10.46
CA ASN A 157 9.21 -8.10 9.96
C ASN A 157 9.51 -8.03 8.45
N GLN A 158 10.45 -8.82 7.96
CA GLN A 158 10.76 -8.92 6.52
C GLN A 158 9.58 -9.50 5.74
N SER A 159 8.96 -10.58 6.22
CA SER A 159 7.77 -11.16 5.60
C SER A 159 6.60 -10.18 5.54
N MET A 160 6.37 -9.38 6.59
CA MET A 160 5.34 -8.34 6.58
C MET A 160 5.57 -7.29 5.48
N GLN A 161 6.83 -6.84 5.30
CA GLN A 161 7.18 -5.93 4.22
C GLN A 161 6.99 -6.59 2.85
N HIS A 162 7.36 -7.87 2.72
CA HIS A 162 7.21 -8.60 1.47
C HIS A 162 5.73 -8.74 1.07
N ILE A 163 4.86 -9.12 2.01
CA ILE A 163 3.41 -9.20 1.78
C ILE A 163 2.87 -7.85 1.30
N LYS A 164 3.28 -6.74 1.93
CA LYS A 164 2.86 -5.40 1.52
C LYS A 164 3.25 -5.08 0.07
N HIS A 165 4.49 -5.42 -0.33
CA HIS A 165 4.94 -5.23 -1.70
C HIS A 165 4.23 -6.16 -2.68
N GLN A 166 4.01 -7.43 -2.32
CA GLN A 166 3.29 -8.40 -3.15
C GLN A 166 1.87 -7.93 -3.43
N VAL A 167 1.14 -7.45 -2.43
CA VAL A 167 -0.22 -6.90 -2.61
C VAL A 167 -0.21 -5.76 -3.61
N GLN A 168 0.68 -4.78 -3.45
CA GLN A 168 0.78 -3.64 -4.37
C GLN A 168 1.19 -4.05 -5.78
N HIS A 169 2.09 -5.02 -5.92
CA HIS A 169 2.51 -5.55 -7.21
C HIS A 169 1.35 -6.27 -7.91
N THR A 170 0.68 -7.18 -7.20
CA THR A 170 -0.45 -7.95 -7.70
C THR A 170 -1.61 -7.03 -8.09
N GLU A 171 -1.92 -6.01 -7.28
CA GLU A 171 -2.95 -5.03 -7.60
C GLU A 171 -2.63 -4.28 -8.90
N ARG A 172 -1.36 -3.91 -9.13
CA ARG A 172 -0.93 -3.27 -10.39
C ARG A 172 -1.07 -4.21 -11.58
N GLN A 173 -0.74 -5.50 -11.42
CA GLN A 173 -0.92 -6.49 -12.48
C GLN A 173 -2.40 -6.67 -12.82
N ILE A 174 -3.27 -6.89 -11.83
CA ILE A 174 -4.72 -7.00 -12.03
C ILE A 174 -5.24 -5.76 -12.77
N LYS A 175 -4.90 -4.54 -12.31
CA LYS A 175 -5.31 -3.30 -12.99
C LYS A 175 -4.82 -3.21 -14.43
N LYS A 176 -3.62 -3.70 -14.72
CA LYS A 176 -3.05 -3.71 -16.07
C LYS A 176 -3.86 -4.63 -16.98
N GLU A 177 -4.12 -5.87 -16.57
CA GLU A 177 -4.92 -6.84 -17.35
C GLU A 177 -6.32 -6.27 -17.68
N PHE A 178 -7.03 -5.73 -16.68
CA PHE A 178 -8.35 -5.12 -16.91
C PHE A 178 -8.29 -3.88 -17.81
N LYS A 179 -7.23 -3.07 -17.71
CA LYS A 179 -7.05 -1.91 -18.60
C LYS A 179 -6.89 -2.34 -20.05
N GLU A 180 -6.17 -3.42 -20.33
CA GLU A 180 -6.01 -3.96 -21.68
C GLU A 180 -7.34 -4.45 -22.25
N LEU A 181 -8.16 -5.15 -21.43
CA LEU A 181 -9.51 -5.56 -21.81
C LEU A 181 -10.43 -4.36 -22.10
N HIS A 182 -10.45 -3.34 -21.24
CA HIS A 182 -11.24 -2.12 -21.48
C HIS A 182 -10.80 -1.40 -22.76
N GLN A 183 -9.50 -1.28 -23.00
CA GLN A 183 -8.97 -0.67 -24.22
C GLN A 183 -9.35 -1.45 -25.48
N PHE A 184 -9.38 -2.78 -25.41
CA PHE A 184 -9.90 -3.60 -26.50
C PHE A 184 -11.37 -3.32 -26.76
N LEU A 185 -12.21 -3.34 -25.73
CA LEU A 185 -13.66 -3.09 -25.86
C LEU A 185 -13.95 -1.71 -26.45
N HIS A 186 -13.25 -0.66 -25.99
CA HIS A 186 -13.39 0.68 -26.56
C HIS A 186 -12.98 0.75 -28.03
N ARG A 187 -11.94 0.02 -28.44
CA ARG A 187 -11.53 -0.04 -29.86
C ARG A 187 -12.58 -0.74 -30.72
N GLU A 188 -13.13 -1.86 -30.25
CA GLU A 188 -14.19 -2.58 -30.96
C GLU A 188 -15.49 -1.76 -31.06
N GLU A 189 -15.88 -1.07 -29.99
CA GLU A 189 -17.01 -0.14 -29.99
C GLU A 189 -16.80 1.00 -30.99
N ALA A 190 -15.64 1.68 -30.94
CA ALA A 190 -15.32 2.77 -31.86
C ALA A 190 -15.26 2.32 -33.32
N ALA A 191 -14.73 1.12 -33.59
CA ALA A 191 -14.71 0.53 -34.92
C ALA A 191 -16.15 0.26 -35.43
N ARG A 192 -17.04 -0.24 -34.56
CA ARG A 192 -18.43 -0.51 -34.94
C ARG A 192 -19.21 0.77 -35.22
N ILE A 193 -19.05 1.80 -34.39
CA ILE A 193 -19.68 3.11 -34.61
C ILE A 193 -19.16 3.75 -35.91
N THR A 194 -17.86 3.66 -36.18
CA THR A 194 -17.27 4.15 -37.43
C THR A 194 -17.87 3.45 -38.65
N ALA A 195 -18.02 2.12 -38.60
CA ALA A 195 -18.64 1.35 -39.68
C ALA A 195 -20.12 1.74 -39.92
N LEU A 196 -20.88 2.00 -38.84
CA LEU A 196 -22.25 2.50 -38.93
C LEU A 196 -22.33 3.89 -39.59
N LYS A 197 -21.48 4.83 -39.17
CA LYS A 197 -21.43 6.18 -39.75
C LYS A 197 -21.04 6.17 -41.23
N GLN A 198 -20.14 5.26 -41.61
CA GLN A 198 -19.77 5.08 -43.01
C GLN A 198 -20.96 4.59 -43.85
N GLU A 199 -21.76 3.66 -43.31
CA GLU A 199 -22.97 3.20 -43.98
C GLU A 199 -24.02 4.31 -44.08
N GLU A 200 -24.24 5.08 -43.01
CA GLU A 200 -25.12 6.25 -43.02
C GLU A 200 -24.75 7.24 -44.13
N MET A 201 -23.45 7.55 -44.27
CA MET A 201 -22.96 8.43 -45.32
C MET A 201 -23.25 7.86 -46.72
N GLN A 202 -23.01 6.56 -46.93
CA GLN A 202 -23.28 5.89 -48.20
C GLN A 202 -24.77 5.89 -48.55
N LYS A 203 -25.64 5.58 -47.57
CA LYS A 203 -27.10 5.54 -47.75
C LYS A 203 -27.67 6.93 -48.00
N SER A 204 -27.20 7.94 -47.27
CA SER A 204 -27.59 9.35 -47.46
C SER A 204 -27.19 9.85 -48.85
N ALA A 205 -25.97 9.55 -49.30
CA ALA A 205 -25.53 9.91 -50.66
C ALA A 205 -26.33 9.18 -51.75
N ALA A 206 -26.75 7.94 -51.53
CA ALA A 206 -27.63 7.22 -52.45
C ALA A 206 -29.04 7.82 -52.49
N LEU A 207 -29.59 8.19 -51.33
CA LEU A 207 -30.88 8.87 -51.21
C LEU A 207 -30.89 10.22 -51.95
N ASN A 208 -29.87 11.05 -51.75
CA ASN A 208 -29.76 12.34 -52.43
C ASN A 208 -29.72 12.18 -53.96
N ARG A 209 -28.93 11.23 -54.47
CA ARG A 209 -28.90 10.94 -55.92
C ARG A 209 -30.26 10.49 -56.46
N LYS A 210 -30.97 9.63 -55.72
CA LYS A 210 -32.33 9.20 -56.12
C LYS A 210 -33.32 10.35 -56.05
N MET A 211 -33.21 11.24 -55.06
CA MET A 211 -34.04 12.43 -54.96
C MET A 211 -33.83 13.34 -56.17
N GLU A 212 -32.58 13.64 -56.53
CA GLU A 212 -32.26 14.44 -57.72
C GLU A 212 -32.79 13.80 -59.01
N GLU A 213 -32.63 12.48 -59.19
CA GLU A 213 -33.18 11.77 -60.34
C GLU A 213 -34.72 11.89 -60.39
N THR A 214 -35.36 11.75 -59.24
CA THR A 214 -36.82 11.84 -59.13
C THR A 214 -37.30 13.25 -59.44
N LEU A 215 -36.62 14.29 -58.94
CA LEU A 215 -36.92 15.69 -59.24
C LEU A 215 -36.81 15.97 -60.75
N ARG A 216 -35.74 15.50 -61.42
CA ARG A 216 -35.60 15.65 -62.88
C ARG A 216 -36.73 14.95 -63.64
N LYS A 217 -37.17 13.76 -63.18
CA LYS A 217 -38.31 13.05 -63.79
C LYS A 217 -39.61 13.82 -63.58
N ILE A 218 -39.83 14.40 -62.40
CA ILE A 218 -40.99 15.25 -62.11
C ILE A 218 -41.01 16.47 -63.02
N GLU A 219 -39.88 17.18 -63.16
CA GLU A 219 -39.76 18.34 -64.06
C GLU A 219 -40.05 17.96 -65.52
N ALA A 220 -39.46 16.88 -66.02
CA ALA A 220 -39.66 16.42 -67.39
C ALA A 220 -41.12 15.99 -67.67
N LEU A 221 -41.74 15.28 -66.72
CA LEU A 221 -43.14 14.88 -66.81
C LEU A 221 -44.06 16.10 -66.75
N SER A 222 -43.80 17.04 -65.84
CA SER A 222 -44.58 18.27 -65.70
C SER A 222 -44.53 19.10 -66.98
N ALA A 223 -43.36 19.28 -67.58
CA ALA A 223 -43.20 19.98 -68.85
C ALA A 223 -43.96 19.28 -70.00
N THR A 224 -43.95 17.94 -70.01
CA THR A 224 -44.70 17.13 -71.00
C THR A 224 -46.20 17.33 -70.84
N ILE A 225 -46.71 17.26 -69.61
CA ILE A 225 -48.13 17.48 -69.28
C ILE A 225 -48.54 18.89 -69.70
N SER A 226 -47.81 19.93 -69.29
CA SER A 226 -48.13 21.32 -69.66
C SER A 226 -48.11 21.56 -71.18
N THR A 227 -47.22 20.86 -71.91
CA THR A 227 -47.22 20.94 -73.38
C THR A 227 -48.46 20.29 -73.98
N ILE A 228 -48.88 19.13 -73.47
CA ILE A 228 -50.11 18.45 -73.90
C ILE A 228 -51.35 19.31 -73.59
N GLU A 229 -51.46 19.84 -72.37
CA GLU A 229 -52.55 20.71 -71.96
C GLU A 229 -52.64 21.97 -72.84
N LYS A 230 -51.50 22.58 -73.17
CA LYS A 230 -51.44 23.73 -74.08
C LYS A 230 -51.88 23.36 -75.50
N ASP A 231 -51.48 22.20 -76.01
CA ASP A 231 -51.89 21.74 -77.33
C ASP A 231 -53.39 21.40 -77.40
N MET A 232 -53.97 20.88 -76.31
CA MET A 232 -55.41 20.63 -76.18
C MET A 232 -56.26 21.91 -76.14
N GLY A 233 -55.70 23.03 -75.67
CA GLY A 233 -56.40 24.32 -75.61
C GLY A 233 -56.33 25.18 -76.89
N LYS A 234 -55.76 24.66 -77.99
CA LYS A 234 -55.67 25.37 -79.29
C LYS A 234 -56.99 25.25 -80.07
N GLU A 235 -57.19 26.13 -81.05
CA GLU A 235 -58.31 26.04 -82.00
C GLU A 235 -58.40 24.66 -82.68
N ASP A 236 -59.62 24.19 -82.93
CA ASP A 236 -59.94 22.82 -83.37
C ASP A 236 -59.07 22.34 -84.55
N ALA A 237 -58.90 23.17 -85.59
CA ALA A 237 -58.10 22.82 -86.75
C ALA A 237 -56.61 22.62 -86.41
N LEU A 238 -56.04 23.46 -85.55
CA LEU A 238 -54.63 23.37 -85.11
C LEU A 238 -54.39 22.22 -84.14
N PHE A 239 -55.38 21.91 -83.29
CA PHE A 239 -55.35 20.74 -82.43
C PHE A 239 -55.37 19.45 -83.26
N LEU A 240 -56.32 19.33 -84.21
CA LEU A 240 -56.45 18.14 -85.06
C LEU A 240 -55.20 17.92 -85.93
N GLN A 241 -54.56 18.98 -86.43
CA GLN A 241 -53.28 18.87 -87.15
C GLN A 241 -52.15 18.29 -86.30
N ASN A 242 -52.13 18.58 -84.99
CA ASN A 242 -51.08 18.13 -84.06
C ASN A 242 -51.48 16.89 -83.23
N PHE A 243 -52.70 16.37 -83.40
CA PHE A 243 -53.29 15.32 -82.56
C PHE A 243 -52.37 14.10 -82.41
N ASN A 244 -51.85 13.58 -83.52
CA ASN A 244 -50.98 12.39 -83.50
C ASN A 244 -49.68 12.62 -82.71
N ALA A 245 -49.10 13.81 -82.78
CA ALA A 245 -47.88 14.15 -82.04
C ALA A 245 -48.16 14.32 -80.53
N THR A 246 -49.31 14.89 -80.18
CA THR A 246 -49.76 15.03 -78.78
C THR A 246 -50.11 13.66 -78.18
N MET A 247 -50.82 12.81 -78.90
CA MET A 247 -51.17 11.46 -78.45
C MET A 247 -49.92 10.59 -78.24
N LYS A 248 -48.94 10.69 -79.14
CA LYS A 248 -47.65 9.99 -78.99
C LYS A 248 -46.89 10.43 -77.73
N ARG A 249 -46.93 11.72 -77.37
CA ARG A 249 -46.35 12.23 -76.12
C ARG A 249 -47.11 11.74 -74.89
N ALA A 250 -48.44 11.67 -74.95
CA ALA A 250 -49.28 11.19 -73.84
C ALA A 250 -49.05 9.70 -73.53
N GLN A 251 -48.69 8.90 -74.54
CA GLN A 251 -48.42 7.47 -74.40
C GLN A 251 -46.99 7.13 -73.93
N CYS A 252 -46.15 8.13 -73.61
CA CYS A 252 -44.80 7.88 -73.15
C CYS A 252 -44.80 7.14 -71.80
N THR A 253 -44.11 6.01 -71.72
CA THR A 253 -43.97 5.24 -70.47
C THR A 253 -42.79 5.78 -69.65
N ILE A 254 -43.07 6.27 -68.45
CA ILE A 254 -42.03 6.66 -67.48
C ILE A 254 -41.91 5.55 -66.44
N ARG A 255 -40.68 5.06 -66.23
CA ARG A 255 -40.39 4.03 -65.24
C ARG A 255 -40.31 4.63 -63.83
N GLU A 256 -41.05 4.04 -62.89
CA GLU A 256 -41.02 4.41 -61.47
C GLU A 256 -39.64 4.13 -60.84
N PRO A 257 -39.15 5.01 -59.94
CA PRO A 257 -37.92 4.76 -59.19
C PRO A 257 -38.09 3.60 -58.20
N ASP A 258 -37.09 2.73 -58.11
CA ASP A 258 -37.02 1.68 -57.07
C ASP A 258 -36.66 2.29 -55.70
N ALA A 259 -37.38 1.89 -54.64
CA ALA A 259 -37.18 2.34 -53.26
C ALA A 259 -36.43 1.32 -52.36
N SER A 260 -35.96 0.21 -52.92
CA SER A 260 -35.30 -0.85 -52.13
C SER A 260 -33.91 -0.44 -51.61
N GLY A 261 -33.53 -1.00 -50.45
CA GLY A 261 -32.15 -0.95 -49.93
C GLY A 261 -31.66 0.41 -49.40
N LEU A 262 -32.56 1.35 -49.10
CA LEU A 262 -32.21 2.74 -48.73
C LEU A 262 -31.93 2.95 -47.24
N LEU A 263 -32.33 2.00 -46.40
CA LEU A 263 -32.18 2.10 -44.95
C LEU A 263 -30.89 1.45 -44.45
N ILE A 264 -30.54 1.77 -43.22
CA ILE A 264 -29.43 1.17 -42.47
C ILE A 264 -29.74 -0.30 -42.20
N ASP A 265 -28.75 -1.16 -42.44
CA ASP A 265 -28.78 -2.56 -42.04
C ASP A 265 -28.41 -2.69 -40.55
N VAL A 266 -29.41 -2.53 -39.67
CA VAL A 266 -29.21 -2.62 -38.22
C VAL A 266 -28.69 -3.99 -37.80
N ALA A 267 -29.14 -5.07 -38.47
CA ALA A 267 -28.75 -6.43 -38.15
C ALA A 267 -27.26 -6.66 -38.42
N LYS A 268 -26.70 -6.08 -39.48
CA LYS A 268 -25.26 -6.11 -39.76
C LYS A 268 -24.41 -5.45 -38.65
N HIS A 269 -24.92 -4.42 -37.99
CA HIS A 269 -24.16 -3.69 -36.96
C HIS A 269 -24.31 -4.27 -35.56
N VAL A 270 -25.52 -4.72 -35.20
CA VAL A 270 -25.85 -5.15 -33.83
C VAL A 270 -26.01 -6.67 -33.73
N GLY A 271 -26.32 -7.35 -34.83
CA GLY A 271 -26.49 -8.80 -34.88
C GLY A 271 -25.21 -9.52 -34.46
N ASN A 272 -25.34 -10.40 -33.46
CA ASN A 272 -24.24 -11.15 -32.87
C ASN A 272 -23.04 -10.29 -32.39
N LEU A 273 -23.26 -9.00 -32.10
CA LEU A 273 -22.19 -8.09 -31.70
C LEU A 273 -21.43 -8.60 -30.46
N LYS A 274 -22.14 -9.01 -29.41
CA LYS A 274 -21.52 -9.54 -28.19
C LYS A 274 -20.68 -10.79 -28.47
N TYR A 275 -21.21 -11.72 -29.27
CA TYR A 275 -20.50 -12.96 -29.63
C TYR A 275 -19.22 -12.67 -30.42
N THR A 276 -19.31 -11.84 -31.46
CA THR A 276 -18.15 -11.50 -32.30
C THR A 276 -17.06 -10.75 -31.54
N VAL A 277 -17.43 -9.85 -30.62
CA VAL A 277 -16.46 -9.16 -29.76
C VAL A 277 -15.80 -10.14 -28.79
N TRP A 278 -16.56 -11.06 -28.20
CA TRP A 278 -16.02 -12.10 -27.32
C TRP A 278 -15.08 -13.06 -28.06
N GLU A 279 -15.45 -13.50 -29.26
CA GLU A 279 -14.63 -14.39 -30.09
C GLU A 279 -13.28 -13.73 -30.45
N LYS A 280 -13.28 -12.45 -30.80
CA LYS A 280 -12.05 -11.67 -30.99
C LYS A 280 -11.24 -11.52 -29.71
N MET A 281 -11.90 -11.36 -28.57
CA MET A 281 -11.24 -11.24 -27.26
C MET A 281 -10.44 -12.50 -26.92
N LEU A 282 -10.93 -13.69 -27.29
CA LEU A 282 -10.19 -14.95 -27.10
C LEU A 282 -8.81 -14.91 -27.76
N GLY A 283 -8.68 -14.29 -28.93
CA GLY A 283 -7.39 -14.15 -29.64
C GLY A 283 -6.38 -13.24 -28.93
N MET A 284 -6.81 -12.46 -27.94
CA MET A 284 -5.92 -11.60 -27.14
C MET A 284 -5.44 -12.27 -25.85
N VAL A 285 -6.14 -13.28 -25.35
CA VAL A 285 -5.83 -13.90 -24.07
C VAL A 285 -4.79 -15.01 -24.29
N GLN A 286 -3.58 -14.82 -23.77
CA GLN A 286 -2.59 -15.91 -23.71
C GLN A 286 -2.96 -16.85 -22.56
N TYR A 287 -3.41 -18.06 -22.89
CA TYR A 287 -3.56 -19.11 -21.91
C TYR A 287 -2.17 -19.58 -21.47
N SER A 288 -1.82 -19.28 -20.22
CA SER A 288 -0.64 -19.82 -19.56
C SER A 288 -1.12 -20.65 -18.38
N GLU A 289 -0.86 -21.96 -18.42
CA GLU A 289 -1.02 -22.84 -17.27
C GLU A 289 0.04 -22.47 -16.23
N TYR A 290 -0.22 -21.46 -15.41
CA TYR A 290 0.63 -21.20 -14.26
C TYR A 290 0.37 -22.29 -13.20
N TRP A 291 1.27 -23.27 -13.13
CA TRP A 291 1.43 -24.15 -11.97
C TRP A 291 1.88 -23.29 -10.77
N GLY A 292 1.17 -23.48 -9.64
CA GLY A 292 1.35 -22.74 -8.40
C GLY A 292 2.65 -23.03 -7.66
#